data_AF-A0A924EVZ3-F1
#
_entry.id   AF-A0A924EVZ3-F1
#
_cell.length_a   1.000
_cell.length_b   1.000
_cell.length_c   1.000
_cell.angle_alpha   90.00
_cell.angle_beta   90.00
_cell.angle_gamma   90.00
#
_symmetry.space_group_name_H-M   'P 1'
#
loop_
_entity.id
_entity.type
_entity.pdbx_description
1 polymer ?
#
loop_
_entity_poly.entity_id
_entity_poly.type
_entity_poly.pdbx_seq_one_letter_code
_entity_poly.pdbx_strand_id
1 'polypeptide(L)' 'MMNTWVNAVSAELDLPEDVNVDVILDVARVAAHGVERPAAPVTTFLLGVAVAGGMDVNEAAAKIQALAATWPPPAG' A
#
# COMPACT_ATOMS: atom_id res chain seq x y z
N MET A 1 7.80 11.90 13.65
CA MET A 1 7.46 12.60 12.39
C MET A 1 6.44 11.84 11.58
N MET A 2 6.74 10.64 11.06
CA MET A 2 5.76 9.85 10.28
C MET A 2 4.46 9.56 11.05
N ASN A 3 4.54 8.94 12.24
CA ASN A 3 3.35 8.62 13.03
C ASN A 3 2.55 9.87 13.41
N THR A 4 3.24 10.98 13.72
CA THR A 4 2.60 12.27 14.01
C THR A 4 1.82 12.79 12.80
N TRP A 5 2.37 12.66 11.59
CA TRP A 5 1.70 13.04 10.36
C TRP A 5 0.51 12.12 10.07
N VAL A 6 0.68 10.80 10.20
CA VAL A 6 -0.40 9.82 10.00
C VAL A 6 -1.56 10.11 10.95
N ASN A 7 -1.29 10.33 12.23
CA ASN A 7 -2.35 10.65 13.20
C ASN A 7 -3.05 11.98 12.86
N ALA A 8 -2.31 13.01 12.43
CA ALA A 8 -2.91 14.29 12.04
C ALA A 8 -3.83 14.14 10.82
N VAL A 9 -3.41 13.37 9.81
CA VAL A 9 -4.24 13.09 8.62
C VAL A 9 -5.44 12.22 8.98
N SER A 10 -5.28 11.20 9.83
CA SER A 10 -6.39 10.37 10.30
C SER A 10 -7.43 11.22 11.03
N ALA A 11 -6.99 12.13 11.90
CA ALA A 11 -7.89 13.05 12.61
C ALA A 11 -8.63 14.00 11.65
N GLU A 12 -7.95 14.56 10.64
CA GLU A 12 -8.56 15.47 9.65
C GLU A 12 -9.60 14.76 8.76
N LEU A 13 -9.41 13.46 8.52
CA LEU A 13 -10.26 12.67 7.61
C LEU A 13 -11.25 11.74 8.35
N ASP A 14 -11.36 11.86 9.68
CA ASP A 14 -12.19 10.99 10.53
C ASP A 14 -11.90 9.47 10.32
N LEU A 15 -10.62 9.12 10.21
CA LEU A 15 -10.15 7.74 10.00
C LEU A 15 -9.63 7.09 11.30
N PRO A 16 -9.64 5.74 11.38
CA PRO A 16 -8.98 5.01 12.47
C PRO A 16 -7.48 5.34 12.60
N GLU A 17 -6.97 5.30 13.83
CA GLU A 17 -5.55 5.58 14.15
C GLU A 17 -4.65 4.34 14.14
N ASP A 18 -5.18 3.16 13.83
CA ASP A 18 -4.49 1.86 13.87
C ASP A 18 -3.86 1.45 12.52
N VAL A 19 -3.58 2.44 11.67
CA VAL A 19 -2.97 2.21 10.35
C VAL A 19 -1.60 1.54 10.48
N ASN A 20 -1.45 0.36 9.87
CA ASN A 20 -0.16 -0.33 9.80
C ASN A 20 0.74 0.28 8.71
N VAL A 21 1.49 1.32 9.09
CA VAL A 21 2.39 2.07 8.20
C VAL A 21 3.44 1.17 7.56
N ASP A 22 3.99 0.20 8.30
CA ASP A 22 5.06 -0.66 7.79
C ASP A 22 4.60 -1.55 6.63
N VAL A 23 3.38 -2.10 6.72
CA VAL A 23 2.78 -2.89 5.62
C VAL A 23 2.55 -2.03 4.39
N ILE A 24 2.04 -0.80 4.56
CA ILE A 24 1.81 0.13 3.44
C ILE A 24 3.13 0.48 2.75
N LEU A 25 4.18 0.78 3.51
CA LEU A 25 5.49 1.14 2.97
C LEU A 25 6.16 -0.05 2.28
N ASP A 26 5.97 -1.27 2.78
CA ASP A 26 6.50 -2.46 2.12
C ASP A 26 5.79 -2.75 0.79
N VAL A 27 4.46 -2.63 0.74
CA VAL A 27 3.69 -2.73 -0.50
C VAL A 27 4.14 -1.67 -1.52
N ALA A 28 4.31 -0.43 -1.09
CA ALA A 28 4.82 0.64 -1.95
C ALA A 28 6.21 0.31 -2.51
N ARG A 29 7.12 -0.19 -1.65
CA ARG A 29 8.48 -0.60 -2.04
C ARG A 29 8.44 -1.69 -3.09
N VAL A 30 7.65 -2.73 -2.89
CA VAL A 30 7.58 -3.87 -3.83
C VAL A 30 7.00 -3.42 -5.17
N ALA A 31 5.95 -2.59 -5.18
CA ALA A 31 5.39 -2.06 -6.42
C ALA A 31 6.38 -1.15 -7.18
N ALA A 32 7.07 -0.25 -6.49
CA ALA A 32 8.04 0.66 -7.11
C ALA A 32 9.21 -0.08 -7.78
N HIS A 33 9.66 -1.19 -7.19
CA HIS A 33 10.80 -1.95 -7.70
C HIS A 33 10.41 -3.06 -8.67
N GLY A 34 9.26 -3.72 -8.46
CA GLY A 34 8.81 -4.84 -9.28
C GLY A 34 8.03 -4.43 -10.53
N VAL A 35 7.45 -3.23 -10.56
CA VAL A 35 6.60 -2.77 -11.67
C VAL A 35 7.20 -1.51 -12.30
N GLU A 36 7.03 -0.35 -11.67
CA GLU A 36 7.64 0.92 -12.03
C GLU A 36 7.46 1.93 -10.89
N ARG A 37 8.25 3.01 -10.86
CA ARG A 37 8.17 4.00 -9.77
C ARG A 37 6.75 4.56 -9.52
N PRO A 38 5.95 4.91 -10.55
CA PRO A 38 4.57 5.36 -10.35
C PRO A 38 3.64 4.31 -9.72
N ALA A 39 3.99 3.02 -9.76
CA ALA A 39 3.16 1.96 -9.23
C ALA A 39 3.03 2.01 -7.69
N ALA A 40 4.00 2.59 -6.97
CA ALA A 40 3.93 2.71 -5.51
C ALA A 40 2.64 3.38 -5.01
N PRO A 41 2.36 4.67 -5.33
CA PRO A 41 1.17 5.34 -4.83
C PRO A 41 -0.13 4.70 -5.35
N VAL A 42 -0.16 4.23 -6.60
CA VAL A 42 -1.35 3.59 -7.19
C VAL A 42 -1.68 2.29 -6.45
N THR A 43 -0.67 1.47 -6.17
CA THR A 43 -0.84 0.19 -5.49
C THR A 43 -1.25 0.37 -4.03
N THR A 44 -0.69 1.35 -3.32
CA THR A 44 -1.12 1.65 -1.94
C THR A 44 -2.55 2.20 -1.87
N PHE A 45 -2.99 2.95 -2.89
CA PHE A 45 -4.39 3.35 -2.98
C PHE A 45 -5.30 2.14 -3.18
N LEU A 46 -4.95 1.21 -4.09
CA LEU A 46 -5.71 -0.01 -4.32
C LEU A 46 -5.72 -0.95 -3.10
N LEU A 47 -4.62 -1.02 -2.35
CA LEU A 47 -4.57 -1.70 -1.05
C LEU A 47 -5.63 -1.13 -0.10
N GLY A 48 -5.69 0.21 0.02
CA GLY A 48 -6.71 0.88 0.83
C GLY A 48 -8.13 0.60 0.36
N VAL A 49 -8.39 0.60 -0.95
CA VAL A 49 -9.69 0.25 -1.54
C VAL A 49 -10.09 -1.19 -1.21
N ALA A 50 -9.15 -2.15 -1.29
CA ALA A 50 -9.42 -3.55 -0.96
C ALA A 50 -9.76 -3.74 0.52
N VAL A 51 -9.02 -3.08 1.42
CA VAL A 51 -9.25 -3.13 2.86
C VAL A 51 -10.58 -2.48 3.23
N ALA A 52 -10.92 -1.33 2.64
CA ALA A 52 -12.23 -0.71 2.79
C ALA A 52 -13.39 -1.61 2.29
N GLY A 53 -13.10 -2.48 1.32
CA GLY A 53 -14.02 -3.52 0.85
C GLY A 53 -14.12 -4.76 1.74
N GLY A 54 -13.40 -4.80 2.87
CA GLY A 54 -13.47 -5.88 3.87
C GLY A 54 -12.36 -6.93 3.75
N MET A 55 -11.35 -6.75 2.90
CA MET A 55 -10.20 -7.63 2.84
C MET A 55 -9.24 -7.38 4.01
N ASP A 56 -8.67 -8.44 4.59
CA ASP A 56 -7.59 -8.29 5.55
C ASP A 56 -6.37 -7.61 4.90
N VAL A 57 -5.74 -6.66 5.61
CA VAL A 57 -4.62 -5.88 5.07
C VAL A 57 -3.40 -6.76 4.74
N ASN A 58 -3.13 -7.80 5.51
CA ASN A 58 -2.00 -8.70 5.28
C ASN A 58 -2.31 -9.64 4.10
N GLU A 59 -3.56 -10.08 3.96
CA GLU A 59 -4.00 -10.84 2.79
C GLU A 59 -3.86 -10.01 1.50
N ALA A 60 -4.34 -8.76 1.51
CA ALA A 60 -4.24 -7.86 0.37
C ALA A 60 -2.78 -7.57 0.01
N ALA A 61 -1.94 -7.28 1.02
CA ALA A 61 -0.50 -7.07 0.84
C ALA A 61 0.19 -8.30 0.25
N ALA A 62 -0.09 -9.50 0.76
CA ALA A 62 0.49 -10.74 0.25
C ALA A 62 0.11 -11.00 -1.22
N LYS A 63 -1.14 -10.75 -1.61
CA LYS A 63 -1.59 -10.85 -3.01
C LYS A 63 -0.86 -9.88 -3.93
N ILE A 64 -0.70 -8.64 -3.49
CA ILE A 64 0.04 -7.60 -4.23
C ILE A 64 1.52 -7.99 -4.38
N GLN A 65 2.16 -8.43 -3.30
CA GLN A 65 3.56 -8.85 -3.31
C GLN A 65 3.79 -10.03 -4.26
N ALA A 66 2.91 -11.03 -4.22
CA ALA A 66 2.97 -12.19 -5.11
C ALA A 66 2.81 -11.78 -6.59
N LEU A 67 1.88 -10.87 -6.88
CA LEU A 67 1.67 -10.35 -8.23
C LEU A 67 2.93 -9.62 -8.74
N ALA A 68 3.45 -8.68 -7.94
CA ALA A 68 4.65 -7.91 -8.29
C ALA A 68 5.89 -8.79 -8.50
N ALA A 69 6.05 -9.88 -7.75
CA ALA A 69 7.16 -10.82 -7.92
C ALA A 69 7.15 -11.55 -9.26
N THR A 70 5.98 -11.67 -9.88
CA THR A 70 5.79 -12.32 -11.19
C THR A 70 5.56 -11.33 -12.34
N TRP A 71 5.60 -10.02 -12.06
CA TRP A 71 5.28 -9.01 -13.04
C TRP A 71 6.35 -8.97 -14.14
N PRO A 72 5.97 -8.98 -15.43
CA PRO A 72 6.95 -8.89 -16.50
C PRO A 72 7.69 -7.55 -16.40
N PRO A 73 9.00 -7.52 -16.70
CA PRO A 73 9.73 -6.26 -16.75
C PRO A 73 9.08 -5.32 -17.78
N PRO A 74 9.18 -3.99 -17.60
CA PRO A 74 8.66 -3.04 -18.57
C PRO A 74 9.15 -3.40 -19.96
N ALA A 75 8.23 -3.48 -20.93
CA ALA A 75 8.61 -3.61 -22.32
C ALA A 75 9.48 -2.40 -22.68
N GLY A 76 10.74 -2.66 -23.04
CA GLY A 76 11.70 -1.63 -23.46
C GLY A 76 11.27 -0.93 -24.74
#